data_AF-A0A2V6S529-F1
#
_entry.id   AF-A0A2V6S529-F1
#
_cell.length_a   1.000
_cell.length_b   1.000
_cell.length_c   1.000
_cell.angle_alpha   90.00
_cell.angle_beta   90.00
_cell.angle_gamma   90.00
#
_symmetry.space_group_name_H-M   'P 1'
#
loop_
_entity.id
_entity.type
_entity.pdbx_description
1 polymer ?
#
loop_
_entity_poly.entity_id
_entity_poly.type
_entity_poly.pdbx_seq_one_letter_code
_entity_poly.pdbx_strand_id
1 'polypeptide(L)'
;MQDDPQTLDRKTLLLTFLYKFARHEYVGISAAWNTTERMTESTSMIAKIGLYHLCEEFSHMRLFQEIFRTFHLDKVEWVPLGKWMSRMYRLFPLFPEAVLAPPAFVSELMGLTVYQHLDGVLDDILDDEPEARERVRTLLREVMTDELAHVGQRRNFLGPLGLRVAQVMVASMYRAFFRDIPETKLLFNVDHMVQGGKAFDYSTIAPEMIEKSWVPSYCKA
;
A
#
# COMPACT_ATOMS: atom_id res chain seq x y z
N MET A 1 21.29 -6.94 -17.08
CA MET A 1 22.17 -6.60 -15.95
C MET A 1 21.28 -6.68 -14.71
N GLN A 2 21.59 -7.56 -13.77
CA GLN A 2 20.85 -7.64 -12.51
C GLN A 2 21.76 -6.94 -11.50
N ASP A 3 21.54 -5.64 -11.30
CA ASP A 3 22.36 -4.86 -10.38
C ASP A 3 22.21 -5.42 -8.96
N ASP A 4 23.32 -5.58 -8.25
CA ASP A 4 23.31 -6.01 -6.86
C ASP A 4 22.82 -4.84 -6.00
N PRO A 5 21.66 -4.94 -5.33
CA PRO A 5 21.14 -3.87 -4.50
C PRO A 5 22.13 -3.40 -3.42
N GLN A 6 23.04 -4.25 -2.98
CA GLN A 6 24.05 -3.87 -1.96
C GLN A 6 25.06 -2.82 -2.45
N THR A 7 25.17 -2.63 -3.77
CA THR A 7 26.09 -1.66 -4.39
C THR A 7 25.45 -0.32 -4.71
N LEU A 8 24.13 -0.20 -4.53
CA LEU A 8 23.37 1.01 -4.84
C LEU A 8 23.40 2.00 -3.68
N ASP A 9 23.42 3.30 -3.97
CA ASP A 9 23.26 4.33 -2.96
C ASP A 9 21.83 4.32 -2.37
N ARG A 10 21.66 4.92 -1.18
CA ARG A 10 20.39 4.87 -0.43
C ARG A 10 19.22 5.50 -1.19
N LYS A 11 19.47 6.55 -1.98
CA LYS A 11 18.43 7.22 -2.79
C LYS A 11 18.00 6.33 -3.94
N THR A 12 18.95 5.72 -4.66
CA THR A 12 18.64 4.73 -5.71
C THR A 12 17.87 3.52 -5.15
N LEU A 13 18.23 3.04 -3.96
CA LEU A 13 17.48 1.99 -3.25
C LEU A 13 16.04 2.41 -2.95
N LEU A 14 15.84 3.62 -2.41
CA LEU A 14 14.51 4.16 -2.11
C LEU A 14 13.65 4.27 -3.37
N LEU A 15 14.18 4.83 -4.46
CA LEU A 15 13.45 4.99 -5.71
C LEU A 15 13.12 3.65 -6.37
N THR A 16 14.04 2.70 -6.30
CA THR A 16 13.82 1.32 -6.78
C THR A 16 12.75 0.61 -5.95
N PHE A 17 12.78 0.78 -4.62
CA PHE A 17 11.75 0.26 -3.73
C PHE A 17 10.37 0.85 -4.09
N LEU A 18 10.25 2.18 -4.21
CA LEU A 18 9.01 2.87 -4.56
C LEU A 18 8.47 2.41 -5.90
N TYR A 19 9.32 2.27 -6.91
CA TYR A 19 8.94 1.74 -8.22
C TYR A 19 8.37 0.32 -8.13
N LYS A 20 9.07 -0.59 -7.41
CA LYS A 20 8.61 -1.98 -7.27
C LYS A 20 7.31 -2.05 -6.46
N PHE A 21 7.20 -1.25 -5.40
CA PHE A 21 6.02 -1.17 -4.55
C PHE A 21 4.79 -0.68 -5.34
N ALA A 22 4.90 0.47 -6.02
CA ALA A 22 3.85 1.02 -6.88
C ALA A 22 3.45 0.04 -8.00
N ARG A 23 4.40 -0.76 -8.51
CA ARG A 23 4.11 -1.81 -9.48
C ARG A 23 3.26 -2.94 -8.88
N HIS A 24 3.51 -3.33 -7.63
CA HIS A 24 2.69 -4.33 -6.95
C HIS A 24 1.25 -3.84 -6.79
N GLU A 25 1.07 -2.58 -6.39
CA GLU A 25 -0.24 -1.96 -6.30
C GLU A 25 -0.94 -1.93 -7.65
N TYR A 26 -0.29 -1.38 -8.68
CA TYR A 26 -0.88 -1.32 -10.02
C TYR A 26 -1.39 -2.67 -10.52
N VAL A 27 -0.61 -3.75 -10.34
CA VAL A 27 -1.02 -5.08 -10.76
C VAL A 27 -2.16 -5.64 -9.90
N GLY A 28 -2.15 -5.40 -8.59
CA GLY A 28 -3.23 -5.78 -7.69
C GLY A 28 -4.55 -5.09 -8.04
N ILE A 29 -4.51 -3.77 -8.18
CA ILE A 29 -5.64 -2.90 -8.55
C ILE A 29 -6.19 -3.33 -9.91
N SER A 30 -5.32 -3.51 -10.92
CA SER A 30 -5.73 -3.94 -12.25
C SER A 30 -6.39 -5.32 -12.26
N ALA A 31 -5.91 -6.25 -11.42
CA ALA A 31 -6.52 -7.56 -11.31
C ALA A 31 -7.94 -7.47 -10.71
N ALA A 32 -8.11 -6.69 -9.63
CA ALA A 32 -9.42 -6.46 -9.03
C ALA A 32 -10.39 -5.76 -10.01
N TRP A 33 -9.89 -4.76 -10.75
CA TRP A 33 -10.70 -3.97 -11.69
C TRP A 33 -11.30 -4.82 -12.80
N ASN A 34 -10.49 -5.73 -13.36
CA ASN A 34 -10.93 -6.61 -14.44
C ASN A 34 -12.00 -7.63 -14.02
N THR A 35 -12.21 -7.82 -12.71
CA THR A 35 -13.19 -8.76 -12.15
C THR A 35 -14.38 -8.10 -11.48
N THR A 36 -14.32 -6.78 -11.25
CA THR A 36 -15.39 -6.05 -10.55
C THR A 36 -16.50 -5.69 -11.53
N GLU A 37 -17.75 -5.87 -11.12
CA GLU A 37 -18.93 -5.47 -11.90
C GLU A 37 -18.93 -3.95 -12.14
N ARG A 38 -19.48 -3.52 -13.28
CA ARG A 38 -19.61 -2.09 -13.57
C ARG A 38 -20.59 -1.44 -12.60
N MET A 39 -20.37 -0.17 -12.28
CA MET A 39 -21.23 0.59 -11.36
C MET A 39 -22.71 0.60 -11.79
N THR A 40 -22.97 0.63 -13.09
CA THR A 40 -24.31 0.62 -13.69
C THR A 40 -25.01 -0.73 -13.58
N GLU A 41 -24.24 -1.81 -13.44
CA GLU A 41 -24.72 -3.19 -13.40
C GLU A 41 -24.91 -3.66 -11.95
N SER A 42 -24.12 -3.11 -11.01
CA SER A 42 -24.17 -3.53 -9.62
C SER A 42 -25.41 -3.05 -8.88
N THR A 43 -26.06 -3.95 -8.16
CA THR A 43 -27.21 -3.65 -7.28
C THR A 43 -26.82 -3.61 -5.80
N SER A 44 -25.62 -4.07 -5.45
CA SER A 44 -25.12 -4.07 -4.07
C SER A 44 -24.45 -2.74 -3.72
N MET A 45 -24.88 -2.10 -2.62
CA MET A 45 -24.24 -0.89 -2.10
C MET A 45 -22.77 -1.15 -1.73
N ILE A 46 -22.48 -2.30 -1.13
CA ILE A 46 -21.11 -2.69 -0.73
C ILE A 46 -20.22 -2.82 -1.97
N ALA A 47 -20.73 -3.43 -3.04
CA ALA A 47 -19.98 -3.54 -4.29
C ALA A 47 -19.72 -2.17 -4.94
N LYS A 48 -20.69 -1.23 -4.88
CA LYS A 48 -20.49 0.14 -5.35
C LYS A 48 -19.43 0.90 -4.55
N ILE A 49 -19.44 0.75 -3.22
CA ILE A 49 -18.40 1.32 -2.34
C ILE A 49 -17.03 0.72 -2.69
N GLY A 50 -16.94 -0.60 -2.88
CA GLY A 50 -15.72 -1.27 -3.29
C GLY A 50 -15.18 -0.79 -4.65
N LEU A 51 -16.06 -0.48 -5.61
CA LEU A 51 -15.65 0.09 -6.90
C LEU A 51 -15.14 1.54 -6.75
N TYR A 52 -15.74 2.34 -5.87
CA TYR A 52 -15.25 3.69 -5.58
C TYR A 52 -13.85 3.66 -4.95
N HIS A 53 -13.67 2.80 -3.95
CA HIS A 53 -12.35 2.50 -3.37
C HIS A 53 -11.35 2.16 -4.48
N LEU A 54 -11.70 1.25 -5.39
CA LEU A 54 -10.79 0.87 -6.47
C LEU A 54 -10.44 2.01 -7.44
N CYS A 55 -11.33 2.99 -7.62
CA CYS A 55 -11.03 4.21 -8.37
C CYS A 55 -10.01 5.12 -7.63
N GLU A 56 -10.08 5.20 -6.30
CA GLU A 56 -9.11 5.95 -5.49
C GLU A 56 -7.72 5.32 -5.58
N GLU A 57 -7.63 3.99 -5.53
CA GLU A 57 -6.40 3.23 -5.73
C GLU A 57 -5.72 3.52 -7.08
N PHE A 58 -6.50 3.62 -8.17
CA PHE A 58 -5.94 4.06 -9.47
C PHE A 58 -5.41 5.49 -9.43
N SER A 59 -5.98 6.34 -8.57
CA SER A 59 -5.53 7.72 -8.41
C SER A 59 -4.18 7.79 -7.69
N HIS A 60 -3.84 6.81 -6.84
CA HIS A 60 -2.50 6.71 -6.23
C HIS A 60 -1.41 6.49 -7.26
N MET A 61 -1.69 5.79 -8.37
CA MET A 61 -0.71 5.64 -9.45
C MET A 61 -0.28 6.97 -10.06
N ARG A 62 -1.18 7.97 -10.09
CA ARG A 62 -0.82 9.34 -10.47
C ARG A 62 0.15 9.95 -9.45
N LEU A 63 -0.07 9.75 -8.15
CA LEU A 63 0.80 10.25 -7.08
C LEU A 63 2.19 9.62 -7.15
N PHE A 64 2.29 8.31 -7.39
CA PHE A 64 3.58 7.66 -7.66
C PHE A 64 4.29 8.21 -8.89
N GLN A 65 3.54 8.48 -9.97
CA GLN A 65 4.13 9.11 -11.16
C GLN A 65 4.69 10.50 -10.84
N GLU A 66 4.02 11.27 -9.99
CA GLU A 66 4.52 12.58 -9.52
C GLU A 66 5.77 12.43 -8.63
N ILE A 67 5.84 11.40 -7.79
CA ILE A 67 7.05 11.05 -7.04
C ILE A 67 8.20 10.78 -8.03
N PHE A 68 8.00 9.94 -9.05
CA PHE A 68 9.05 9.66 -10.05
C PHE A 68 9.45 10.90 -10.86
N ARG A 69 8.50 11.76 -11.22
CA ARG A 69 8.79 13.04 -11.90
C ARG A 69 9.66 13.97 -11.06
N THR A 70 9.50 13.95 -9.74
CA THR A 70 10.34 14.72 -8.81
C THR A 70 11.83 14.38 -8.98
N PHE A 71 12.15 13.14 -9.37
CA PHE A 71 13.51 12.66 -9.62
C PHE A 71 13.85 12.47 -11.11
N HIS A 72 13.09 13.07 -12.02
CA HIS A 72 13.28 12.96 -13.48
C HIS A 72 13.21 11.51 -14.01
N LEU A 73 12.42 10.67 -13.35
CA LEU A 73 12.17 9.28 -13.74
C LEU A 73 10.88 9.12 -14.56
N ASP A 74 10.45 10.17 -15.27
CA ASP A 74 9.20 10.19 -16.05
C ASP A 74 9.19 9.25 -17.26
N LYS A 75 10.37 8.72 -17.64
CA LYS A 75 10.57 7.82 -18.78
C LYS A 75 10.85 6.37 -18.38
N VAL A 76 10.85 6.06 -17.08
CA VAL A 76 11.05 4.68 -16.63
C VAL A 76 9.87 3.83 -17.08
N GLU A 77 10.15 2.75 -17.79
CA GLU A 77 9.12 1.83 -18.26
C GLU A 77 8.65 0.92 -17.12
N TRP A 78 7.33 0.69 -17.06
CA TRP A 78 6.74 -0.30 -16.16
C TRP A 78 7.00 -1.72 -16.68
N VAL A 79 7.83 -2.47 -15.97
CA VAL A 79 8.06 -3.89 -16.27
C VAL A 79 7.03 -4.76 -15.55
N PRO A 80 6.54 -5.85 -16.15
CA PRO A 80 5.58 -6.72 -15.49
C PRO A 80 6.19 -7.41 -14.26
N LEU A 81 5.33 -7.78 -13.29
CA LEU A 81 5.74 -8.65 -12.19
C LEU A 81 6.19 -10.02 -12.70
N GLY A 82 6.98 -10.72 -11.87
CA GLY A 82 7.36 -12.10 -12.13
C GLY A 82 6.13 -13.00 -12.35
N LYS A 83 6.27 -14.04 -13.20
CA LYS A 83 5.17 -14.92 -13.62
C LYS A 83 4.35 -15.47 -12.46
N TRP A 84 5.00 -15.80 -11.34
CA TRP A 84 4.35 -16.33 -10.15
C TRP A 84 3.46 -15.30 -9.44
N MET A 85 4.01 -14.12 -9.11
CA MET A 85 3.26 -13.03 -8.49
C MET A 85 2.11 -12.56 -9.40
N SER A 86 2.35 -12.39 -10.70
CA SER A 86 1.31 -12.04 -11.67
C SER A 86 0.18 -13.08 -11.72
N ARG A 87 0.48 -14.38 -11.54
CA ARG A 87 -0.55 -15.42 -11.46
C ARG A 87 -1.32 -15.34 -10.15
N MET A 88 -0.66 -15.11 -9.03
CA MET A 88 -1.31 -14.95 -7.73
C MET A 88 -2.32 -13.79 -7.76
N TYR A 89 -1.91 -12.61 -8.23
CA TYR A 89 -2.79 -11.46 -8.33
C TYR A 89 -3.99 -11.69 -9.25
N ARG A 90 -3.85 -12.45 -10.33
CA ARG A 90 -4.99 -12.77 -11.21
C ARG A 90 -6.00 -13.75 -10.61
N LEU A 91 -5.54 -14.65 -9.74
CA LEU A 91 -6.41 -15.65 -9.11
C LEU A 91 -7.10 -15.10 -7.86
N PHE A 92 -6.47 -14.16 -7.16
CA PHE A 92 -6.96 -13.63 -5.90
C PHE A 92 -8.40 -13.08 -5.99
N PRO A 93 -8.79 -12.28 -7.01
CA PRO A 93 -10.15 -11.73 -7.08
C PRO A 93 -11.25 -12.75 -7.41
N LEU A 94 -10.89 -13.99 -7.78
CA LEU A 94 -11.86 -15.04 -8.13
C LEU A 94 -12.47 -15.73 -6.92
N PHE A 95 -11.94 -15.49 -5.72
CA PHE A 95 -12.44 -16.09 -4.49
C PHE A 95 -13.62 -15.30 -3.91
N PRO A 96 -14.51 -15.93 -3.13
CA PRO A 96 -15.61 -15.23 -2.47
C PRO A 96 -15.13 -14.11 -1.54
N GLU A 97 -15.87 -13.00 -1.47
CA GLU A 97 -15.52 -11.83 -0.67
C GLU A 97 -15.25 -12.16 0.81
N ALA A 98 -16.02 -13.07 1.42
CA ALA A 98 -15.80 -13.48 2.80
C ALA A 98 -14.41 -14.12 3.05
N VAL A 99 -13.83 -14.75 2.03
CA VAL A 99 -12.47 -15.31 2.08
C VAL A 99 -11.42 -14.23 1.83
N LEU A 100 -11.74 -13.25 0.99
CA LEU A 100 -10.84 -12.17 0.61
C LEU A 100 -10.80 -11.00 1.58
N ALA A 101 -11.83 -10.81 2.41
CA ALA A 101 -11.93 -9.67 3.30
C ALA A 101 -10.76 -9.58 4.31
N PRO A 102 -10.34 -10.67 5.00
CA PRO A 102 -9.16 -10.61 5.87
C PRO A 102 -7.85 -10.26 5.15
N PRO A 103 -7.45 -10.94 4.04
CA PRO A 103 -6.24 -10.54 3.33
C PRO A 103 -6.32 -9.15 2.70
N ALA A 104 -7.49 -8.72 2.19
CA ALA A 104 -7.66 -7.36 1.67
C ALA A 104 -7.43 -6.31 2.76
N PHE A 105 -8.00 -6.50 3.96
CA PHE A 105 -7.72 -5.64 5.12
C PHE A 105 -6.23 -5.58 5.47
N VAL A 106 -5.54 -6.73 5.47
CA VAL A 106 -4.09 -6.78 5.76
C VAL A 106 -3.29 -6.08 4.67
N SER A 107 -3.73 -6.11 3.41
CA SER A 107 -3.09 -5.38 2.32
C SER A 107 -3.18 -3.86 2.50
N GLU A 108 -4.37 -3.29 2.79
CA GLU A 108 -4.47 -1.84 3.02
C GLU A 108 -3.64 -1.42 4.25
N LEU A 109 -3.67 -2.25 5.30
CA LEU A 109 -2.87 -2.01 6.51
C LEU A 109 -1.36 -2.04 6.21
N MET A 110 -0.93 -2.92 5.31
CA MET A 110 0.44 -2.98 4.83
C MET A 110 0.81 -1.73 4.04
N GLY A 111 -0.05 -1.26 3.14
CA GLY A 111 0.12 0.01 2.42
C GLY A 111 0.37 1.16 3.39
N LEU A 112 -0.61 1.41 4.27
CA LEU A 112 -0.54 2.47 5.28
C LEU A 112 0.75 2.43 6.12
N THR A 113 1.09 1.27 6.70
CA THR A 113 2.27 1.17 7.57
C THR A 113 3.59 1.27 6.79
N VAL A 114 3.65 0.77 5.55
CA VAL A 114 4.82 0.97 4.67
C VAL A 114 5.02 2.45 4.39
N TYR A 115 3.97 3.21 4.12
CA TYR A 115 4.07 4.65 3.89
C TYR A 115 4.54 5.42 5.12
N GLN A 116 4.15 5.02 6.33
CA GLN A 116 4.69 5.60 7.56
C GLN A 116 6.18 5.34 7.72
N HIS A 117 6.64 4.12 7.41
CA HIS A 117 8.06 3.79 7.43
C HIS A 117 8.84 4.53 6.34
N LEU A 118 8.24 4.73 5.15
CA LEU A 118 8.81 5.55 4.09
C LEU A 118 8.99 7.00 4.55
N ASP A 119 7.96 7.65 5.09
CA ASP A 119 8.05 9.03 5.58
C ASP A 119 9.18 9.20 6.61
N GLY A 120 9.34 8.21 7.51
CA GLY A 120 10.36 8.22 8.54
C GLY A 120 11.81 8.09 8.05
N VAL A 121 12.04 7.60 6.83
CA VAL A 121 13.41 7.52 6.24
C VAL A 121 13.71 8.67 5.28
N LEU A 122 12.72 9.50 4.93
CA LEU A 122 12.92 10.59 3.96
C LEU A 122 13.91 11.65 4.46
N ASP A 123 13.92 11.96 5.75
CA ASP A 123 14.84 12.97 6.32
C ASP A 123 16.30 12.55 6.28
N ASP A 124 16.57 11.24 6.29
CA ASP A 124 17.91 10.66 6.23
C ASP A 124 18.36 10.44 4.77
N ILE A 125 17.46 9.95 3.90
CA ILE A 125 17.83 9.56 2.54
C ILE A 125 17.86 10.75 1.56
N LEU A 126 17.04 11.77 1.80
CA LEU A 126 16.90 12.95 0.94
C LEU A 126 17.35 14.23 1.67
N ASP A 127 18.37 14.12 2.51
CA ASP A 127 18.90 15.22 3.32
C ASP A 127 19.50 16.35 2.46
N ASP A 128 20.06 15.99 1.30
CA ASP A 128 20.67 16.84 0.30
C ASP A 128 19.66 17.51 -0.65
N GLU A 129 18.42 17.01 -0.72
CA GLU A 129 17.37 17.48 -1.62
C GLU A 129 16.07 17.86 -0.86
N PRO A 130 16.08 18.95 -0.06
CA PRO A 130 14.97 19.29 0.82
C PRO A 130 13.64 19.57 0.10
N GLU A 131 13.69 20.12 -1.12
CA GLU A 131 12.50 20.36 -1.94
C GLU A 131 11.89 19.04 -2.44
N ALA A 132 12.72 18.09 -2.90
CA ALA A 132 12.26 16.77 -3.33
C ALA A 132 11.68 16.00 -2.14
N ARG A 133 12.36 16.04 -1.00
CA ARG A 133 11.90 15.43 0.26
C ARG A 133 10.50 15.91 0.64
N GLU A 134 10.27 17.22 0.66
CA GLU A 134 8.97 17.77 1.06
C GLU A 134 7.87 17.46 0.04
N ARG A 135 8.21 17.46 -1.26
CA ARG A 135 7.29 17.06 -2.32
C ARG A 135 6.86 15.60 -2.18
N VAL A 136 7.81 14.68 -1.97
CA VAL A 136 7.54 13.25 -1.75
C VAL A 136 6.70 13.05 -0.50
N ARG A 137 7.06 13.68 0.62
CA ARG A 137 6.29 13.63 1.86
C ARG A 137 4.85 14.08 1.69
N THR A 138 4.65 15.19 0.99
CA THR A 138 3.30 15.70 0.71
C THR A 138 2.48 14.67 -0.08
N LEU A 139 3.05 14.11 -1.15
CA LEU A 139 2.39 13.08 -1.96
C LEU A 139 2.11 11.80 -1.17
N LEU A 140 3.05 11.34 -0.33
CA LEU A 140 2.85 10.18 0.54
C LEU A 140 1.75 10.42 1.58
N ARG A 141 1.64 11.64 2.11
CA ARG A 141 0.56 11.99 3.06
C ARG A 141 -0.82 12.00 2.41
N GLU A 142 -0.92 12.38 1.14
CA GLU A 142 -2.14 12.22 0.36
C GLU A 142 -2.53 10.73 0.27
N VAL A 143 -1.61 9.87 -0.16
CA VAL A 143 -1.85 8.41 -0.22
C VAL A 143 -2.24 7.85 1.15
N MET A 144 -1.48 8.16 2.21
CA MET A 144 -1.76 7.69 3.57
C MET A 144 -3.14 8.11 4.10
N THR A 145 -3.65 9.28 3.67
CA THR A 145 -4.97 9.75 4.09
C THR A 145 -6.08 8.86 3.52
N ASP A 146 -5.95 8.46 2.26
CA ASP A 146 -6.88 7.55 1.59
C ASP A 146 -6.76 6.13 2.16
N GLU A 147 -5.53 5.63 2.31
CA GLU A 147 -5.23 4.30 2.88
C GLU A 147 -5.79 4.12 4.28
N LEU A 148 -5.72 5.17 5.11
CA LEU A 148 -6.33 5.16 6.43
C LEU A 148 -7.85 4.97 6.37
N ALA A 149 -8.51 5.59 5.37
CA ALA A 149 -9.93 5.40 5.13
C ALA A 149 -10.23 3.99 4.63
N HIS A 150 -9.37 3.44 3.77
CA HIS A 150 -9.48 2.07 3.25
C HIS A 150 -9.33 1.03 4.36
N VAL A 151 -8.35 1.18 5.25
CA VAL A 151 -8.21 0.35 6.46
C VAL A 151 -9.47 0.43 7.32
N GLY A 152 -9.98 1.64 7.54
CA GLY A 152 -11.26 1.87 8.24
C GLY A 152 -12.44 1.16 7.59
N GLN A 153 -12.54 1.24 6.26
CA GLN A 153 -13.64 0.70 5.49
C GLN A 153 -13.63 -0.83 5.57
N ARG A 154 -12.48 -1.44 5.30
CA ARG A 154 -12.29 -2.88 5.41
C ARG A 154 -12.56 -3.38 6.82
N ARG A 155 -12.11 -2.65 7.85
CA ARG A 155 -12.37 -2.98 9.26
C ARG A 155 -13.87 -3.04 9.57
N ASN A 156 -14.67 -2.12 9.03
CA ASN A 156 -16.13 -2.10 9.24
C ASN A 156 -16.83 -3.36 8.71
N PHE A 157 -16.30 -4.01 7.67
CA PHE A 157 -16.92 -5.18 7.05
C PHE A 157 -16.36 -6.53 7.53
N LEU A 158 -15.26 -6.53 8.29
CA LEU A 158 -14.50 -7.74 8.58
C LEU A 158 -15.04 -8.56 9.78
N GLY A 159 -15.72 -7.91 10.72
CA GLY A 159 -16.23 -8.52 11.96
C GLY A 159 -15.13 -9.09 12.88
N PRO A 160 -15.48 -9.58 14.10
CA PRO A 160 -14.49 -10.04 15.08
C PRO A 160 -13.66 -11.25 14.64
N LEU A 161 -14.29 -12.20 13.95
CA LEU A 161 -13.60 -13.40 13.48
C LEU A 161 -12.62 -13.06 12.35
N GLY A 162 -13.05 -12.25 11.37
CA GLY A 162 -12.17 -11.83 10.28
C GLY A 162 -10.98 -11.02 10.79
N LEU A 163 -11.16 -10.18 11.82
CA LEU A 163 -10.06 -9.44 12.47
C LEU A 163 -9.03 -10.37 13.09
N ARG A 164 -9.45 -11.44 13.78
CA ARG A 164 -8.53 -12.44 14.33
C ARG A 164 -7.75 -13.16 13.23
N VAL A 165 -8.44 -13.52 12.14
CA VAL A 165 -7.80 -14.14 10.97
C VAL A 165 -6.77 -13.18 10.37
N ALA A 166 -7.14 -11.92 10.14
CA ALA A 166 -6.24 -10.88 9.63
C ALA A 166 -4.98 -10.71 10.51
N GLN A 167 -5.14 -10.64 11.84
CA GLN A 167 -4.01 -10.52 12.78
C GLN A 167 -3.00 -11.67 12.65
N VAL A 168 -3.47 -12.90 12.42
CA VAL A 168 -2.60 -14.06 12.20
C VAL A 168 -1.88 -13.97 10.84
N MET A 169 -2.51 -13.35 9.84
CA MET A 169 -1.97 -13.22 8.48
C MET A 169 -0.94 -12.10 8.32
N VAL A 170 -0.95 -11.06 9.17
CA VAL A 170 -0.04 -9.89 9.04
C VAL A 170 1.41 -10.31 8.80
N ALA A 171 1.95 -11.17 9.66
CA ALA A 171 3.36 -11.54 9.60
C ALA A 171 3.74 -12.33 8.34
N SER A 172 2.87 -13.22 7.87
CA SER A 172 3.16 -14.02 6.68
C SER A 172 3.00 -13.20 5.41
N MET A 173 1.97 -12.35 5.33
CA MET A 173 1.72 -11.48 4.19
C MET A 173 2.83 -10.45 4.01
N TYR A 174 3.22 -9.74 5.07
CA TYR A 174 4.31 -8.75 5.01
C TYR A 174 5.61 -9.39 4.53
N ARG A 175 6.00 -10.53 5.13
CA ARG A 175 7.24 -11.22 4.75
C ARG A 175 7.19 -11.79 3.33
N ALA A 176 6.02 -12.22 2.86
CA ALA A 176 5.86 -12.69 1.49
C ALA A 176 6.00 -11.52 0.49
N PHE A 177 5.35 -10.40 0.79
CA PHE A 177 5.40 -9.19 -0.02
C PHE A 177 6.83 -8.61 -0.12
N PHE A 178 7.48 -8.38 1.02
CA PHE A 178 8.85 -7.83 1.06
C PHE A 178 9.93 -8.79 0.54
N ARG A 179 9.61 -10.07 0.30
CA ARG A 179 10.54 -11.00 -0.35
C ARG A 179 10.72 -10.67 -1.84
N ASP A 180 9.70 -10.10 -2.48
CA ASP A 180 9.74 -9.72 -3.90
C ASP A 180 10.41 -8.35 -4.13
N ILE A 181 10.71 -7.63 -3.05
CA ILE A 181 11.36 -6.30 -3.06
C ILE A 181 12.64 -6.35 -2.21
N PRO A 182 13.78 -6.82 -2.76
CA PRO A 182 15.03 -6.98 -2.00
C PRO A 182 15.50 -5.71 -1.28
N GLU A 183 15.21 -4.54 -1.84
CA GLU A 183 15.55 -3.22 -1.28
C GLU A 183 14.95 -3.02 0.12
N THR A 184 13.84 -3.68 0.46
CA THR A 184 13.20 -3.53 1.77
C THR A 184 14.17 -3.83 2.91
N LYS A 185 15.01 -4.86 2.79
CA LYS A 185 15.96 -5.24 3.86
C LYS A 185 17.13 -4.29 4.01
N LEU A 186 17.39 -3.47 2.99
CA LEU A 186 18.47 -2.48 2.99
C LEU A 186 17.99 -1.12 3.49
N LEU A 187 16.70 -0.82 3.31
CA LEU A 187 16.07 0.42 3.74
C LEU A 187 15.40 0.32 5.12
N PHE A 188 14.84 -0.85 5.45
CA PHE A 188 13.96 -1.03 6.60
C PHE A 188 14.28 -2.29 7.41
N ASN A 189 13.83 -2.29 8.67
CA ASN A 189 13.77 -3.48 9.49
C ASN A 189 12.41 -4.18 9.29
N VAL A 190 12.39 -5.26 8.51
CA VAL A 190 11.17 -6.01 8.17
C VAL A 190 10.45 -6.54 9.41
N ASP A 191 11.17 -6.99 10.44
CA ASP A 191 10.52 -7.48 11.65
C ASP A 191 9.86 -6.33 12.43
N HIS A 192 10.48 -5.14 12.43
CA HIS A 192 9.86 -3.94 13.00
C HIS A 192 8.59 -3.55 12.24
N MET A 193 8.59 -3.61 10.89
CA MET A 193 7.39 -3.35 10.09
C MET A 193 6.26 -4.35 10.38
N VAL A 194 6.61 -5.64 10.53
CA VAL A 194 5.65 -6.68 10.94
C VAL A 194 5.06 -6.39 12.32
N GLN A 195 5.87 -5.93 13.28
CA GLN A 195 5.35 -5.54 14.59
C GLN A 195 4.47 -4.28 14.50
N GLY A 196 4.84 -3.30 13.68
CA GLY A 196 4.02 -2.12 13.40
C GLY A 196 2.63 -2.51 12.88
N GLY A 197 2.55 -3.40 11.89
CA GLY A 197 1.27 -3.91 11.39
C GLY A 197 0.47 -4.69 12.43
N LYS A 198 1.11 -5.46 13.30
CA LYS A 198 0.42 -6.20 14.38
C LYS A 198 -0.09 -5.31 15.49
N ALA A 199 0.68 -4.28 15.83
CA ALA A 199 0.40 -3.34 16.90
C ALA A 199 -0.39 -2.13 16.42
N PHE A 200 -0.79 -2.09 15.15
CA PHE A 200 -1.51 -0.98 14.56
C PHE A 200 -2.75 -0.63 15.38
N ASP A 201 -2.81 0.64 15.76
CA ASP A 201 -3.93 1.23 16.46
C ASP A 201 -4.14 2.65 15.91
N TYR A 202 -5.40 3.09 15.81
CA TYR A 202 -5.70 4.42 15.27
C TYR A 202 -5.14 5.55 16.14
N SER A 203 -4.89 5.29 17.43
CA SER A 203 -4.22 6.25 18.33
C SER A 203 -2.75 6.50 17.97
N THR A 204 -2.11 5.64 17.17
CA THR A 204 -0.73 5.86 16.71
C THR A 204 -0.65 6.72 15.45
N ILE A 205 -1.80 7.12 14.89
CA ILE A 205 -1.87 7.97 13.70
C ILE A 205 -1.88 9.44 14.10
N ALA A 206 -1.17 10.28 13.33
CA ALA A 206 -1.15 11.72 13.56
C ALA A 206 -2.58 12.29 13.55
N PRO A 207 -2.97 13.11 14.55
CA PRO A 207 -4.33 13.67 14.64
C PRO A 207 -4.79 14.38 13.37
N GLU A 208 -3.88 15.12 12.72
CA GLU A 208 -4.12 15.83 11.47
C GLU A 208 -4.60 14.92 10.33
N MET A 209 -4.12 13.67 10.30
CA MET A 209 -4.49 12.67 9.30
C MET A 209 -5.84 12.02 9.66
N ILE A 210 -6.10 11.78 10.95
CA ILE A 210 -7.41 11.32 11.45
C ILE A 210 -8.52 12.34 11.13
N GLU A 211 -8.22 13.64 11.18
CA GLU A 211 -9.17 14.71 10.87
C GLU A 211 -9.49 14.80 9.38
N LYS A 212 -8.50 14.53 8.51
CA LYS A 212 -8.64 14.60 7.05
C LYS A 212 -9.16 13.31 6.42
N SER A 213 -9.09 12.19 7.14
CA SER A 213 -9.52 10.88 6.67
C SER A 213 -10.85 10.45 7.29
N TRP A 214 -11.57 9.57 6.59
CA TRP A 214 -12.70 8.89 7.19
C TRP A 214 -12.20 7.72 8.06
N VAL A 215 -12.56 7.71 9.34
CA VAL A 215 -12.22 6.62 10.26
C VAL A 215 -13.49 6.21 11.00
N PRO A 216 -13.77 4.90 11.20
CA PRO A 216 -14.93 4.45 11.95
C PRO A 216 -14.99 5.12 13.32
N SER A 217 -16.15 5.65 13.70
CA SER A 217 -16.30 6.46 14.92
C SER A 217 -15.89 5.70 16.19
N TYR A 218 -16.11 4.39 16.23
CA TYR A 218 -15.71 3.52 17.34
C TYR A 218 -14.21 3.22 17.41
N CYS A 219 -13.43 3.66 16.42
CA CYS A 219 -11.96 3.59 16.42
C CYS A 219 -11.31 4.91 16.84
N LYS A 220 -12.09 5.97 17.08
CA LYS A 220 -11.59 7.29 17.55
C LYS A 220 -11.65 7.46 19.08
N ALA A 221 -12.06 6.41 19.80
CA ALA A 221 -12.30 6.41 21.24
C ALA A 221 -11.04 6.11 22.05
#